data_AF-A0A1F4JQ30-F1
#
_entry.id   AF-A0A1F4JQ30-F1
#
_cell.length_a   1.000
_cell.length_b   1.000
_cell.length_c   1.000
_cell.angle_alpha   90.00
_cell.angle_beta   90.00
_cell.angle_gamma   90.00
#
_symmetry.space_group_name_H-M   'P 1'
#
loop_
_entity.id
_entity.type
_entity.pdbx_description
1 polymer ?
#
loop_
_entity_poly.entity_id
_entity_poly.type
_entity_poly.pdbx_seq_one_letter_code
_entity_poly.pdbx_strand_id
1 'polypeptide(L)'
;MNSENEIQLSGPFSIFDSSGRTWEIKAIRIFDESYGIIDVYVDVIVSMEDEPLYEDPLVVKQLLARLRFLGYAGPDFGPGDRGLQDDKLIVLEAGEEFGSFAASKGWKNLAEAYVDDEDADDSHSRNLFSALMQKLQVK
;
A
#
# COMPACT_ATOMS: atom_id res chain seq x y z
N MET A 1 -12.68 -9.24 -5.26
CA MET A 1 -11.87 -8.03 -5.00
C MET A 1 -11.88 -7.21 -6.26
N ASN A 2 -12.25 -5.93 -6.17
CA ASN A 2 -12.28 -5.02 -7.33
C ASN A 2 -10.86 -4.72 -7.77
N SER A 3 -10.56 -5.04 -9.04
CA SER A 3 -9.27 -4.82 -9.69
C SER A 3 -8.93 -3.34 -9.93
N GLU A 4 -9.82 -2.41 -9.56
CA GLU A 4 -9.68 -0.99 -9.87
C GLU A 4 -8.58 -0.30 -9.04
N ASN A 5 -8.28 -0.83 -7.84
CA ASN A 5 -7.28 -0.26 -6.93
C ASN A 5 -6.00 -1.09 -6.85
N GLU A 6 -5.90 -2.17 -7.65
CA GLU A 6 -4.76 -3.05 -7.65
C GLU A 6 -3.64 -2.50 -8.54
N ILE A 7 -2.44 -2.43 -8.00
CA ILE A 7 -1.25 -2.02 -8.74
C ILE A 7 -0.26 -3.17 -8.74
N GLN A 8 -0.08 -3.76 -9.91
CA GLN A 8 0.90 -4.82 -10.10
C GLN A 8 2.30 -4.24 -10.26
N LEU A 9 3.18 -4.52 -9.31
CA LEU A 9 4.57 -4.07 -9.30
C LEU A 9 5.49 -4.99 -10.12
N SER A 10 5.18 -6.29 -10.17
CA SER A 10 6.01 -7.28 -10.85
C SER A 10 5.21 -8.32 -11.62
N GLY A 11 5.78 -8.82 -12.71
CA GLY A 11 5.35 -10.07 -13.35
C GLY A 11 6.01 -11.31 -12.73
N PRO A 12 5.69 -12.52 -13.22
CA PRO A 12 6.13 -13.78 -12.61
C PRO A 12 7.65 -13.91 -12.47
N PHE A 13 8.08 -14.57 -11.39
CA PHE A 13 9.49 -14.90 -11.13
C PHE A 13 9.59 -16.06 -10.12
N SER A 14 10.79 -16.62 -9.98
CA SER A 14 11.05 -17.70 -9.03
C SER A 14 12.00 -17.24 -7.92
N ILE A 15 11.81 -17.81 -6.73
CA ILE A 15 12.68 -17.66 -5.58
C ILE A 15 12.98 -19.05 -5.00
N PHE A 16 13.93 -19.14 -4.06
CA PHE A 16 14.18 -20.37 -3.30
C PHE A 16 14.20 -20.10 -1.81
N ASP A 17 13.69 -21.02 -1.01
CA ASP A 17 13.78 -20.93 0.44
C ASP A 17 15.14 -21.40 0.96
N SER A 18 15.35 -21.27 2.27
CA SER A 18 16.56 -21.71 2.96
C SER A 18 16.78 -23.23 2.94
N SER A 19 15.74 -24.00 2.61
CA SER A 19 15.81 -25.46 2.39
C SER A 19 16.20 -25.82 0.96
N GLY A 20 16.30 -24.83 0.06
CA GLY A 20 16.63 -25.01 -1.35
C GLY A 20 15.44 -25.38 -2.23
N ARG A 21 14.21 -25.35 -1.70
CA ARG A 21 12.99 -25.56 -2.50
C ARG A 21 12.67 -24.29 -3.27
N THR A 22 12.28 -24.46 -4.53
CA THR A 22 11.92 -23.36 -5.42
C THR A 22 10.44 -23.05 -5.31
N TRP A 23 10.12 -21.76 -5.24
CA TRP A 23 8.77 -21.24 -5.20
C TRP A 23 8.52 -20.32 -6.39
N GLU A 24 7.36 -20.45 -7.00
CA GLU A 24 6.94 -19.61 -8.11
C GLU A 24 6.04 -18.48 -7.59
N ILE A 25 6.46 -17.25 -7.87
CA ILE A 25 5.72 -16.04 -7.55
C ILE A 25 4.99 -15.58 -8.80
N LYS A 26 3.68 -15.37 -8.67
CA LYS A 26 2.81 -14.87 -9.74
C LYS A 26 3.03 -13.37 -9.96
N ALA A 27 3.01 -12.60 -8.88
CA ALA A 27 3.16 -11.15 -8.90
C ALA A 27 3.52 -10.60 -7.52
N ILE A 28 4.05 -9.38 -7.52
CA ILE A 28 4.06 -8.50 -6.35
C ILE A 28 3.06 -7.39 -6.65
N ARG A 29 2.18 -7.09 -5.69
CA ARG A 29 1.09 -6.12 -5.83
C ARG A 29 1.01 -5.23 -4.59
N ILE A 30 0.44 -4.06 -4.79
CA ILE A 30 -0.01 -3.15 -3.75
C ILE A 30 -1.41 -2.70 -4.09
N PHE A 31 -2.10 -2.09 -3.13
CA PHE A 31 -3.40 -1.49 -3.36
C PHE A 31 -3.37 -0.01 -3.01
N ASP A 32 -4.21 0.77 -3.68
CA ASP A 32 -4.56 2.09 -3.21
C ASP A 32 -5.35 1.94 -1.90
N GLU A 33 -4.77 2.40 -0.80
CA GLU A 33 -5.31 2.24 0.55
C GLU A 33 -5.58 3.60 1.22
N SER A 34 -6.63 3.65 2.04
CA SER A 34 -7.11 4.87 2.70
C SER A 34 -6.53 5.09 4.10
N TYR A 35 -5.59 4.25 4.55
CA TYR A 35 -5.06 4.27 5.93
C TYR A 35 -3.60 4.76 6.02
N GLY A 36 -2.99 5.14 4.89
CA GLY A 36 -1.66 5.77 4.84
C GLY A 36 -0.46 4.83 5.00
N ILE A 37 -0.67 3.55 5.28
CA ILE A 37 0.35 2.50 5.30
C ILE A 37 0.19 1.67 4.02
N ILE A 38 1.30 1.12 3.50
CA ILE A 38 1.29 0.31 2.28
C ILE A 38 1.74 -1.10 2.63
N ASP A 39 0.82 -2.06 2.50
CA ASP A 39 1.15 -3.47 2.51
C ASP A 39 1.58 -3.94 1.11
N VAL A 40 2.64 -4.75 1.08
CA VAL A 40 3.16 -5.37 -0.14
C VAL A 40 2.75 -6.83 -0.19
N TYR A 41 1.90 -7.15 -1.15
CA TYR A 41 1.29 -8.45 -1.34
C TYR A 41 2.08 -9.25 -2.38
N VAL A 42 2.48 -10.47 -2.03
CA VAL A 42 3.23 -11.37 -2.90
C VAL A 42 2.43 -12.64 -3.11
N ASP A 43 1.96 -12.83 -4.34
CA ASP A 43 1.14 -13.97 -4.71
C ASP A 43 2.02 -15.18 -5.05
N VAL A 44 1.92 -16.24 -4.26
CA VAL A 44 2.59 -17.51 -4.50
C VAL A 44 1.67 -18.42 -5.32
N ILE A 45 2.20 -19.07 -6.36
CA ILE A 45 1.38 -19.91 -7.26
C ILE A 45 0.89 -21.17 -6.55
N VAL A 46 1.76 -21.80 -5.78
CA VAL A 46 1.51 -23.06 -5.06
C VAL A 46 1.25 -22.74 -3.59
N SER A 47 0.36 -23.52 -2.96
CA SER A 47 0.12 -23.41 -1.53
C SER A 47 1.40 -23.67 -0.75
N MET A 48 1.68 -22.81 0.21
CA MET A 48 2.77 -22.92 1.17
C MET A 48 2.47 -23.99 2.25
N GLU A 49 1.24 -24.50 2.29
CA GLU A 49 0.77 -25.46 3.30
C GLU A 49 1.02 -24.90 4.71
N ASP A 50 1.87 -25.55 5.50
CA ASP A 50 2.23 -25.14 6.87
C ASP A 50 3.58 -24.41 6.93
N GLU A 51 4.19 -24.04 5.78
CA GLU A 51 5.49 -23.35 5.73
C GLU A 51 5.29 -21.82 5.68
N PRO A 52 5.58 -21.07 6.76
CA PRO A 52 5.44 -19.62 6.75
C PRO A 52 6.62 -18.99 6.01
N LEU A 53 6.57 -18.93 4.67
CA LEU A 53 7.67 -18.38 3.87
C LEU A 53 8.02 -16.92 4.21
N TYR A 54 7.08 -16.17 4.78
CA TYR A 54 7.31 -14.81 5.28
C TYR A 54 8.25 -14.76 6.50
N GLU A 55 8.48 -15.88 7.19
CA GLU A 55 9.45 -16.01 8.29
C GLU A 55 10.84 -16.46 7.79
N ASP A 56 10.96 -16.90 6.53
CA ASP A 56 12.25 -17.27 5.95
C ASP A 56 13.01 -16.00 5.48
N PRO A 57 14.15 -15.66 6.11
CA PRO A 57 14.89 -14.44 5.78
C PRO A 57 15.47 -14.46 4.36
N LEU A 58 15.74 -15.64 3.78
CA LEU A 58 16.22 -15.76 2.41
C LEU A 58 15.10 -15.47 1.41
N VAL A 59 13.87 -15.90 1.70
CA VAL A 59 12.68 -15.54 0.91
C VAL A 59 12.47 -14.03 0.95
N VAL A 60 12.38 -13.45 2.15
CA VAL A 60 12.16 -11.99 2.31
C VAL A 60 13.26 -11.19 1.59
N LYS A 61 14.52 -11.59 1.73
CA LYS A 61 15.65 -10.94 1.04
C LYS A 61 15.51 -10.99 -0.49
N GLN A 62 15.06 -12.10 -1.07
CA GLN A 62 14.86 -12.20 -2.52
C GLN A 62 13.68 -11.35 -3.01
N LEU A 63 12.59 -11.28 -2.24
CA LEU A 63 11.46 -10.39 -2.54
C LEU A 63 11.88 -8.92 -2.51
N LEU A 64 12.66 -8.52 -1.50
CA LEU A 64 13.22 -7.17 -1.41
C LEU A 64 14.23 -6.89 -2.54
N ALA A 65 15.05 -7.88 -2.92
CA ALA A 65 15.93 -7.76 -4.07
C ALA A 65 15.14 -7.56 -5.38
N ARG A 66 13.98 -8.21 -5.52
CA ARG A 66 13.08 -8.01 -6.64
C ARG A 66 12.49 -6.60 -6.67
N LEU A 67 12.05 -6.07 -5.53
CA LEU A 67 11.61 -4.67 -5.42
C LEU A 67 12.72 -3.68 -5.76
N ARG A 68 13.95 -3.95 -5.30
CA ARG A 68 15.14 -3.14 -5.64
C ARG A 68 15.43 -3.13 -7.12
N PHE A 69 15.33 -4.28 -7.77
CA PHE A 69 15.43 -4.38 -9.22
C PHE A 69 14.37 -3.54 -9.95
N LEU A 70 13.19 -3.37 -9.35
CA LEU A 70 12.10 -2.55 -9.90
C LEU A 70 12.24 -1.05 -9.62
N GLY A 71 13.24 -0.66 -8.83
CA GLY A 71 13.59 0.74 -8.53
C GLY A 71 13.41 1.16 -7.07
N TYR A 72 13.00 0.27 -6.16
CA TYR A 72 12.91 0.62 -4.73
C TYR A 72 14.30 0.72 -4.10
N ALA A 73 14.58 1.81 -3.39
CA ALA A 73 15.91 2.07 -2.79
C ALA A 73 15.87 2.29 -1.27
N GLY A 74 14.73 2.04 -0.63
CA GLY A 74 14.55 2.27 0.81
C GLY A 74 14.98 1.10 1.71
N PRO A 75 14.61 1.18 3.01
CA PRO A 75 14.87 0.15 4.02
C PRO A 75 14.27 -1.23 3.67
N ASP A 76 14.77 -2.28 4.35
CA ASP A 76 14.17 -3.62 4.30
C ASP A 76 12.81 -3.65 5.00
N PHE A 77 11.93 -4.56 4.57
CA PHE A 77 10.61 -4.77 5.18
C PHE A 77 10.62 -5.88 6.22
N GLY A 78 9.66 -5.78 7.13
CA GLY A 78 9.27 -6.87 8.02
C GLY A 78 8.11 -7.69 7.43
N PRO A 79 7.80 -8.84 8.05
CA PRO A 79 6.55 -9.53 7.78
C PRO A 79 5.37 -8.63 8.20
N GLY A 80 4.32 -8.59 7.37
CA GLY A 80 3.07 -7.95 7.73
C GLY A 80 2.28 -8.77 8.75
N ASP A 81 1.12 -8.24 9.13
CA ASP A 81 0.28 -8.82 10.17
C ASP A 81 -0.08 -10.29 9.89
N ARG A 82 -0.02 -11.14 10.93
CA ARG A 82 -0.32 -12.59 10.80
C ARG A 82 -1.73 -12.86 10.27
N GLY A 83 -2.67 -11.96 10.51
CA GLY A 83 -4.05 -12.08 10.01
C GLY A 83 -4.21 -11.78 8.52
N LEU A 84 -3.18 -11.20 7.87
CA LEU A 84 -3.16 -10.89 6.45
C LEU A 84 -2.40 -11.95 5.63
N GLN A 85 -1.62 -12.79 6.30
CA GLN A 85 -0.92 -13.91 5.66
C GLN A 85 -1.94 -14.99 5.25
N ASP A 86 -1.68 -15.67 4.14
CA ASP A 86 -2.51 -16.79 3.66
C ASP A 86 -1.63 -17.88 3.04
N ASP A 87 -2.20 -19.04 2.73
CA ASP A 87 -1.51 -20.20 2.17
C ASP A 87 -0.80 -19.90 0.84
N LYS A 88 -1.24 -18.89 0.10
CA LYS A 88 -0.68 -18.44 -1.18
C LYS A 88 -0.32 -16.97 -1.21
N LEU A 89 -0.26 -16.34 -0.04
CA LEU A 89 -0.07 -14.91 0.08
C LEU A 89 0.95 -14.61 1.17
N ILE A 90 2.02 -13.94 0.78
CA ILE A 90 2.96 -13.31 1.70
C ILE A 90 2.62 -11.82 1.72
N VAL A 91 2.46 -11.26 2.92
CA VAL A 91 2.30 -9.82 3.12
C VAL A 91 3.54 -9.28 3.83
N LEU A 92 4.12 -8.21 3.30
CA LEU A 92 5.24 -7.49 3.88
C LEU A 92 4.79 -6.07 4.23
N GLU A 93 5.14 -5.61 5.42
CA GLU A 93 4.82 -4.25 5.88
C GLU A 93 5.90 -3.29 5.37
N ALA A 94 5.51 -2.37 4.50
CA ALA A 94 6.43 -1.36 3.99
C ALA A 94 6.44 -0.11 4.88
N GLY A 95 7.62 0.42 5.15
CA GLY A 95 7.78 1.71 5.82
C GLY A 95 7.34 2.89 4.96
N GLU A 96 7.20 4.06 5.58
CA GLU A 96 6.76 5.31 4.92
C GLU A 96 7.61 5.66 3.67
N GLU A 97 8.90 5.32 3.67
CA GLU A 97 9.81 5.57 2.55
C GLU A 97 9.42 4.84 1.26
N PHE A 98 8.64 3.75 1.37
CA PHE A 98 8.12 3.04 0.22
C PHE A 98 7.08 3.86 -0.56
N GLY A 99 6.41 4.83 0.08
CA GLY A 99 5.37 5.66 -0.54
C GLY A 99 5.86 6.38 -1.79
N SER A 100 7.10 6.90 -1.80
CA SER A 100 7.67 7.55 -2.98
C SER A 100 7.84 6.58 -4.16
N PHE A 101 8.27 5.35 -3.87
CA PHE A 101 8.37 4.32 -4.89
C PHE A 101 7.00 3.87 -5.38
N ALA A 102 6.06 3.63 -4.47
CA ALA A 102 4.69 3.25 -4.80
C ALA A 102 4.01 4.31 -5.68
N ALA A 103 4.14 5.60 -5.32
CA ALA A 103 3.61 6.71 -6.11
C ALA A 103 4.20 6.76 -7.53
N SER A 104 5.50 6.43 -7.69
CA SER A 104 6.12 6.31 -9.02
C SER A 104 5.53 5.19 -9.89
N LYS A 105 4.82 4.24 -9.26
CA LYS A 105 4.11 3.13 -9.91
C LYS A 105 2.61 3.39 -10.08
N GLY A 106 2.13 4.57 -9.67
CA GLY A 106 0.74 4.99 -9.81
C GLY A 106 -0.09 4.89 -8.53
N TRP A 107 0.51 4.54 -7.39
CA TRP A 107 -0.18 4.49 -6.10
C TRP A 107 -0.65 5.87 -5.67
N LYS A 108 -1.86 5.92 -5.11
CA LYS A 108 -2.47 7.14 -4.58
C LYS A 108 -2.73 6.97 -3.10
N ASN A 109 -2.29 7.96 -2.31
CA ASN A 109 -2.68 8.06 -0.91
C ASN A 109 -4.14 8.54 -0.83
N LEU A 110 -5.08 7.60 -0.68
CA LEU A 110 -6.50 7.95 -0.57
C LEU A 110 -6.84 8.53 0.81
N ALA A 111 -5.95 8.43 1.80
CA ALA A 111 -6.14 9.06 3.11
C ALA A 111 -6.02 10.59 3.04
N GLU A 112 -5.15 11.11 2.17
CA GLU A 112 -4.95 12.56 2.00
C GLU A 112 -6.17 13.24 1.36
N ALA A 113 -6.96 12.51 0.57
CA ALA A 113 -8.16 13.04 -0.08
C ALA A 113 -9.27 13.46 0.90
N TYR A 114 -9.24 12.97 2.16
CA TYR A 114 -10.23 13.31 3.18
C TYR A 114 -9.85 14.53 4.03
N VAL A 115 -8.60 15.01 3.95
CA VAL A 115 -8.16 16.19 4.72
C VAL A 115 -8.52 17.49 4.00
N ASP A 116 -8.63 17.46 2.66
CA ASP A 116 -8.85 18.68 1.85
C ASP A 116 -10.33 19.10 1.75
N ASP A 117 -11.28 18.23 2.12
CA ASP A 117 -12.73 18.52 2.07
C ASP A 117 -13.30 19.12 3.38
N GLU A 118 -12.57 19.06 4.50
CA GLU A 118 -13.06 19.62 5.78
C GLU A 118 -12.73 21.11 5.98
N ASP A 119 -11.81 21.70 5.19
CA ASP A 119 -11.41 23.11 5.32
C ASP A 119 -12.14 24.06 4.33
N ALA A 120 -13.09 23.54 3.55
CA ALA A 120 -13.70 24.27 2.45
C ALA A 120 -15.13 24.81 2.68
N ASP A 121 -15.65 24.98 3.92
CA ASP A 121 -16.93 25.72 4.07
C ASP A 121 -17.22 26.36 5.44
N ASP A 122 -16.43 27.35 5.86
CA ASP A 122 -16.90 28.26 6.95
C ASP A 122 -16.62 29.74 6.70
N SER A 123 -15.93 30.09 5.61
CA SER A 123 -15.67 31.49 5.24
C SER A 123 -16.78 32.08 4.36
N HIS A 124 -17.37 31.29 3.46
CA HIS A 124 -18.42 31.77 2.57
C HIS A 124 -19.74 31.99 3.32
N SER A 125 -20.08 31.05 4.20
CA SER A 125 -21.27 31.11 5.07
C SER A 125 -21.24 32.27 6.08
N ARG A 126 -20.07 32.56 6.68
CA ARG A 126 -19.88 33.73 7.57
C ARG A 126 -20.04 35.07 6.83
N ASN A 127 -19.52 35.16 5.60
CA ASN A 127 -19.62 36.39 4.80
C ASN A 127 -21.06 36.66 4.33
N LEU A 128 -21.80 35.61 3.96
CA LEU A 128 -23.22 35.71 3.62
C LEU A 128 -24.08 36.14 4.82
N PHE A 129 -23.82 35.59 6.01
CA PHE A 129 -24.55 35.96 7.22
C PHE A 129 -24.27 37.42 7.64
N SER A 130 -23.01 37.86 7.58
CA SER A 130 -22.63 39.25 7.87
C SER A 130 -23.30 40.24 6.90
N ALA A 131 -23.29 39.95 5.60
CA ALA A 131 -23.93 40.78 4.58
C ALA A 131 -25.46 40.85 4.73
N LEU A 132 -26.09 39.76 5.18
CA LEU A 132 -27.53 39.71 5.45
C LEU A 132 -27.91 40.55 6.68
N MET A 133 -27.12 40.46 7.76
CA MET A 133 -27.35 41.24 8.99
C MET A 133 -27.14 42.74 8.76
N GLN A 134 -26.18 43.12 7.91
CA GLN A 134 -25.94 44.52 7.55
C GLN A 134 -27.09 45.11 6.71
N LYS A 135 -27.76 44.29 5.89
CA LYS A 135 -28.97 44.70 5.14
C LYS A 135 -30.23 44.80 6.01
N LEU A 136 -30.29 44.08 7.14
CA LEU A 136 -31.44 44.05 8.04
C LEU A 136 -31.40 45.10 9.16
N GLN A 137 -30.28 45.84 9.32
CA GLN A 137 -30.24 47.03 10.17
C GLN A 137 -30.98 48.19 9.50
N VAL A 138 -32.30 48.18 9.67
CA VAL A 138 -33.17 49.33 9.42
C VAL A 138 -32.94 50.38 10.52
N LYS A 139 -32.87 51.63 10.06
CA LYS A 139 -32.68 52.85 10.84
C LYS A 139 -33.74 53.07 11.92
#